data_AF-A0A317FXX9-F1
#
_entry.id   AF-A0A317FXX9-F1
#
_cell.length_a   1.000
_cell.length_b   1.000
_cell.length_c   1.000
_cell.angle_alpha   90.00
_cell.angle_beta   90.00
_cell.angle_gamma   90.00
#
_symmetry.space_group_name_H-M   'P 1'
#
loop_
_entity.id
_entity.type
_entity.pdbx_description
1 polymer ?
#
loop_
_entity_poly.entity_id
_entity_poly.type
_entity_poly.pdbx_seq_one_letter_code
_entity_poly.pdbx_strand_id
1 'polypeptide(L)'
;METRVIRSQKLSLREKKSLEIQCNNRLNWTDGGHWMGVGKAPDCDTRERLKSKSSHTLTFPTDQSANKWNSEWEKVIRHGGYLASALLGLGTGFIATSTASFSVSVISGVVLGEAQASVIFPRMERGWSYEIIFEYDFSWSPHPFFGNRLIQTITGISRDHQGKEVLVNSNTQKYDLDQLPDGLGRLLASSPPKVTSSVYS
;
A
#
# COMPACT_ATOMS: atom_id res chain seq x y z
N MET A 1 34.02 2.36 0.83
CA MET A 1 32.73 2.13 1.51
C MET A 1 32.04 1.00 0.78
N GLU A 2 32.17 -0.20 1.32
CA GLU A 2 31.56 -1.40 0.75
C GLU A 2 30.03 -1.27 0.79
N THR A 3 29.42 -1.41 -0.37
CA THR A 3 27.99 -1.69 -0.53
C THR A 3 27.69 -3.00 0.20
N ARG A 4 27.38 -2.90 1.50
CA ARG A 4 26.81 -4.02 2.27
C ARG A 4 25.52 -4.41 1.57
N VAL A 5 25.64 -5.49 0.80
CA VAL A 5 24.54 -6.23 0.21
C VAL A 5 23.46 -6.37 1.28
N ILE A 6 22.31 -5.75 1.02
CA ILE A 6 21.11 -5.82 1.86
C ILE A 6 20.69 -7.28 1.86
N ARG A 7 21.24 -8.05 2.79
CA ARG A 7 20.83 -9.42 3.03
C ARG A 7 19.48 -9.29 3.71
N SER A 8 18.42 -9.34 2.92
CA SER A 8 17.06 -9.59 3.41
C SER A 8 17.03 -10.99 4.00
N GLN A 9 17.65 -11.20 5.17
CA GLN A 9 17.25 -12.31 6.01
C GLN A 9 15.75 -12.12 6.20
N LYS A 10 14.99 -13.09 5.71
CA LYS A 10 13.52 -13.08 5.71
C LYS A 10 13.08 -13.34 7.15
N LEU A 11 13.39 -12.41 8.06
CA LEU A 11 12.98 -12.46 9.45
C LEU A 11 11.46 -12.58 9.47
N SER A 12 10.97 -13.56 10.22
CA SER A 12 9.56 -13.71 10.54
C SER A 12 9.08 -12.49 11.33
N LEU A 13 7.75 -12.29 11.38
CA LEU A 13 7.17 -11.19 12.14
C LEU A 13 7.56 -11.26 13.64
N ARG A 14 7.66 -12.48 14.19
CA ARG A 14 8.08 -12.69 15.59
C ARG A 14 9.53 -12.30 15.82
N GLU A 15 10.44 -12.70 14.94
CA GLU A 15 11.86 -12.36 15.05
C GLU A 15 12.07 -10.84 14.95
N LYS A 16 11.35 -10.17 14.05
CA LYS A 16 11.43 -8.70 13.92
C LYS A 16 10.97 -7.98 15.18
N LYS A 17 9.82 -8.36 15.74
CA LYS A 17 9.33 -7.79 17.01
C LYS A 17 10.32 -8.03 18.15
N SER A 18 10.89 -9.23 18.23
CA SER A 18 11.92 -9.52 19.23
C SER A 18 13.15 -8.62 19.04
N LEU A 19 13.57 -8.38 17.80
CA LEU A 19 14.71 -7.53 17.47
C LEU A 19 14.43 -6.06 17.80
N GLU A 20 13.23 -5.56 17.50
CA GLU A 20 12.77 -4.21 17.87
C GLU A 20 12.81 -4.02 19.40
N ILE A 21 12.29 -4.98 20.17
CA ILE A 21 12.31 -4.91 21.63
C ILE A 21 13.75 -4.89 22.17
N GLN A 22 14.62 -5.72 21.60
CA GLN A 22 16.03 -5.75 21.98
C GLN A 22 16.72 -4.41 21.65
N CYS A 23 16.52 -3.88 20.45
CA CYS A 23 17.13 -2.64 19.97
C CYS A 23 16.59 -1.38 20.65
N ASN A 24 15.33 -1.39 21.09
CA ASN A 24 14.76 -0.34 21.92
C ASN A 24 15.39 -0.33 23.33
N ASN A 25 15.72 -1.51 23.86
CA ASN A 25 16.37 -1.68 25.17
C ASN A 25 17.90 -1.71 25.09
N ARG A 26 18.52 -1.09 24.07
CA ARG A 26 19.97 -1.18 23.82
C ARG A 26 20.82 -0.80 25.03
N LEU A 27 20.37 0.15 25.84
CA LEU A 27 21.10 0.59 27.03
C LEU A 27 21.29 -0.52 28.08
N ASN A 28 20.51 -1.60 28.01
CA ASN A 28 20.63 -2.74 28.94
C ASN A 28 21.76 -3.71 28.54
N TRP A 29 22.25 -3.63 27.30
CA TRP A 29 23.22 -4.59 26.77
C TRP A 29 24.37 -3.95 25.98
N THR A 30 24.38 -2.62 25.85
CA THR A 30 25.53 -1.88 25.31
C THR A 30 25.88 -0.64 26.12
N ASP A 31 27.18 -0.38 26.28
CA ASP A 31 27.78 0.78 26.98
C ASP A 31 28.07 1.98 26.04
N GLY A 32 27.21 2.19 25.03
CA GLY A 32 27.45 3.24 24.03
C GLY A 32 28.19 2.74 22.79
N GLY A 33 28.06 1.46 22.47
CA GLY A 33 28.54 0.85 21.23
C GLY A 33 29.20 -0.52 21.42
N HIS A 34 29.67 -0.85 22.63
CA HIS A 34 30.25 -2.16 22.91
C HIS A 34 29.20 -3.08 23.52
N TRP A 35 29.22 -4.33 23.10
CA TRP A 35 28.32 -5.38 23.57
C TRP A 35 28.73 -5.85 24.96
N MET A 36 27.81 -5.83 25.92
CA MET A 36 28.03 -6.21 27.32
C MET A 36 27.35 -7.53 27.72
N GLY A 37 26.63 -8.18 26.81
CA GLY A 37 25.85 -9.38 27.10
C GLY A 37 26.57 -10.71 26.82
N VAL A 38 25.89 -11.81 27.11
CA VAL A 38 26.33 -13.17 26.77
C VAL A 38 25.74 -13.57 25.42
N GLY A 39 26.59 -14.04 24.49
CA GLY A 39 26.17 -14.51 23.16
C GLY A 39 26.35 -13.47 22.05
N LYS A 40 25.62 -13.64 20.94
CA LYS A 40 25.71 -12.76 19.77
C LYS A 40 24.89 -11.48 19.99
N ALA A 41 25.50 -10.33 19.75
CA ALA A 41 24.82 -9.04 19.83
C ALA A 41 23.62 -8.96 18.86
N PRO A 42 22.49 -8.32 19.27
CA PRO A 42 21.37 -8.02 18.40
C PRO A 42 21.79 -7.17 17.20
N ASP A 43 21.32 -7.52 16.01
CA ASP A 43 21.61 -6.77 14.78
C ASP A 43 20.64 -5.59 14.62
N CYS A 44 20.95 -4.48 15.28
CA CYS A 44 20.12 -3.28 15.19
C CYS A 44 20.33 -2.47 13.89
N ASP A 45 21.33 -2.81 13.09
CA ASP A 45 21.62 -2.10 11.84
C ASP A 45 20.92 -2.72 10.62
N THR A 46 20.21 -3.83 10.82
CA THR A 46 19.43 -4.48 9.77
C THR A 46 18.36 -3.55 9.22
N ARG A 47 18.28 -3.45 7.89
CA ARG A 47 17.24 -2.68 7.21
C ARG A 47 16.56 -3.55 6.17
N GLU A 48 15.25 -3.45 6.10
CA GLU A 48 14.45 -4.04 5.03
C GLU A 48 13.77 -2.93 4.25
N ARG A 49 13.91 -2.99 2.93
CA ARG A 49 13.12 -2.16 2.02
C ARG A 49 12.47 -3.04 0.98
N LEU A 50 11.17 -2.89 0.82
CA LEU A 50 10.38 -3.65 -0.14
C LEU A 50 9.63 -2.66 -1.02
N LYS A 51 9.54 -2.98 -2.30
CA LYS A 51 8.78 -2.20 -3.26
C LYS A 51 7.92 -3.12 -4.09
N SER A 52 6.67 -2.75 -4.28
CA SER A 52 5.77 -3.46 -5.19
C SER A 52 4.95 -2.45 -5.97
N LYS A 53 4.63 -2.80 -7.21
CA LYS A 53 3.76 -2.03 -8.09
C LYS A 53 2.77 -2.99 -8.72
N SER A 54 1.50 -2.65 -8.66
CA SER A 54 0.43 -3.40 -9.32
C SER A 54 -0.51 -2.44 -10.02
N SER A 55 -1.23 -2.91 -11.04
CA SER A 55 -2.28 -2.13 -11.68
C SER A 55 -3.49 -2.97 -12.06
N HIS A 56 -4.63 -2.29 -12.12
CA HIS A 56 -5.88 -2.83 -12.60
C HIS A 56 -6.51 -1.87 -13.59
N THR A 57 -6.91 -2.36 -14.76
CA THR A 57 -7.59 -1.58 -15.78
C THR A 57 -9.06 -1.96 -15.88
N LEU A 58 -9.94 -1.01 -15.64
CA LEU A 58 -11.37 -1.11 -15.90
C LEU A 58 -11.67 -0.63 -17.31
N THR A 59 -12.50 -1.37 -18.02
CA THR A 59 -13.02 -0.97 -19.33
C THR A 59 -14.54 -0.78 -19.27
N PHE A 60 -15.05 0.20 -20.01
CA PHE A 60 -16.46 0.58 -20.01
C PHE A 60 -17.06 0.41 -21.41
N PRO A 61 -17.36 -0.82 -21.87
CA PRO A 61 -17.77 -1.06 -23.24
C PRO A 61 -19.18 -0.52 -23.58
N THR A 62 -20.01 -0.26 -22.57
CA THR A 62 -21.40 0.19 -22.74
C THR A 62 -21.69 1.48 -21.96
N ASP A 63 -22.65 2.26 -22.44
CA ASP A 63 -23.14 3.45 -21.73
C ASP A 63 -23.69 3.10 -20.35
N GLN A 64 -24.29 1.91 -20.20
CA GLN A 64 -24.78 1.41 -18.91
C GLN A 64 -23.64 1.24 -17.89
N SER A 65 -22.51 0.65 -18.28
CA SER A 65 -21.35 0.46 -17.40
C SER A 65 -20.75 1.79 -16.95
N ALA A 66 -20.57 2.73 -17.88
CA ALA A 66 -20.03 4.05 -17.61
C ALA A 66 -20.96 4.86 -16.69
N ASN A 67 -22.28 4.84 -16.96
CA ASN A 67 -23.26 5.54 -16.14
C ASN A 67 -23.38 4.95 -14.73
N LYS A 68 -23.29 3.62 -14.60
CA LYS A 68 -23.28 2.96 -13.29
C LYS A 68 -22.08 3.41 -12.47
N TRP A 69 -20.88 3.38 -13.04
CA TRP A 69 -19.66 3.90 -12.40
C TRP A 69 -19.83 5.34 -11.96
N ASN A 70 -20.23 6.22 -12.88
CA ASN A 70 -20.45 7.64 -12.59
C ASN A 70 -21.44 7.81 -11.42
N SER A 71 -22.52 7.03 -11.39
CA SER A 71 -23.54 7.09 -10.34
C SER A 71 -23.05 6.58 -8.99
N GLU A 72 -22.25 5.52 -8.96
CA GLU A 72 -21.67 4.98 -7.72
C GLU A 72 -20.69 5.99 -7.11
N TRP A 73 -19.86 6.63 -7.93
CA TRP A 73 -18.94 7.66 -7.45
C TRP A 73 -19.63 8.93 -6.98
N GLU A 74 -20.66 9.38 -7.69
CA GLU A 74 -21.45 10.51 -7.20
C GLU A 74 -22.07 10.23 -5.83
N LYS A 75 -22.54 9.01 -5.57
CA LYS A 75 -23.05 8.61 -4.25
C LYS A 75 -21.95 8.61 -3.19
N VAL A 76 -20.78 8.05 -3.49
CA VAL A 76 -19.63 7.98 -2.56
C VAL A 76 -19.11 9.38 -2.22
N ILE A 77 -18.99 10.28 -3.21
CA ILE A 77 -18.56 11.67 -3.02
C ILE A 77 -19.58 12.44 -2.15
N ARG A 78 -20.89 12.27 -2.39
CA ARG A 78 -21.95 12.94 -1.62
C ARG A 78 -22.05 12.46 -0.17
N HIS A 79 -21.56 11.27 0.18
CA HIS A 79 -21.49 10.78 1.57
C HIS A 79 -20.17 11.15 2.28
N GLY A 80 -19.35 12.01 1.68
CA GLY A 80 -18.56 13.03 2.37
C GLY A 80 -17.38 12.62 3.27
N GLY A 81 -17.11 11.34 3.51
CA GLY A 81 -16.05 10.96 4.47
C GLY A 81 -15.30 9.66 4.23
N TYR A 82 -15.80 8.76 3.39
CA TYR A 82 -15.30 7.37 3.31
C TYR A 82 -14.28 7.10 2.19
N LEU A 83 -13.90 8.12 1.40
CA LEU A 83 -13.02 7.93 0.25
C LEU A 83 -11.64 7.38 0.61
N ALA A 84 -11.12 7.70 1.79
CA ALA A 84 -9.78 7.25 2.17
C ALA A 84 -9.71 5.78 2.59
N SER A 85 -10.68 5.30 3.39
CA SER A 85 -10.76 3.89 3.76
C SER A 85 -11.02 3.00 2.55
N ALA A 86 -11.75 3.50 1.55
CA ALA A 86 -11.96 2.80 0.29
C ALA A 86 -10.64 2.52 -0.44
N LEU A 87 -9.64 3.41 -0.38
CA LEU A 87 -8.39 3.27 -1.12
C LEU A 87 -7.45 2.20 -0.56
N LEU A 88 -7.26 2.18 0.75
CA LEU A 88 -6.57 1.08 1.42
C LEU A 88 -7.34 -0.23 1.25
N GLY A 89 -8.67 -0.20 1.35
CA GLY A 89 -9.54 -1.36 1.10
C GLY A 89 -9.39 -1.93 -0.32
N LEU A 90 -9.32 -1.08 -1.34
CA LEU A 90 -9.10 -1.50 -2.73
C LEU A 90 -7.73 -2.13 -2.92
N GLY A 91 -6.67 -1.50 -2.40
CA GLY A 91 -5.31 -2.05 -2.48
C GLY A 91 -5.18 -3.40 -1.76
N THR A 92 -5.71 -3.48 -0.53
CA THR A 92 -5.71 -4.73 0.26
C THR A 92 -6.55 -5.82 -0.38
N GLY A 93 -7.77 -5.52 -0.84
CA GLY A 93 -8.64 -6.47 -1.53
C GLY A 93 -8.03 -6.99 -2.82
N PHE A 94 -7.39 -6.12 -3.60
CA PHE A 94 -6.70 -6.49 -4.84
C PHE A 94 -5.48 -7.40 -4.61
N ILE A 95 -4.75 -7.18 -3.52
CA ILE A 95 -3.63 -8.05 -3.13
C ILE A 95 -4.14 -9.37 -2.54
N ALA A 96 -5.12 -9.32 -1.64
CA ALA A 96 -5.63 -10.46 -0.87
C ALA A 96 -6.50 -11.43 -1.69
N THR A 97 -7.28 -10.91 -2.65
CA THR A 97 -8.10 -11.75 -3.51
C THR A 97 -7.34 -12.09 -4.79
N SER A 98 -7.26 -13.37 -5.13
CA SER A 98 -6.69 -13.86 -6.40
C SER A 98 -7.62 -13.61 -7.60
N THR A 99 -8.77 -12.97 -7.38
CA THR A 99 -9.83 -12.80 -8.35
C THR A 99 -9.67 -11.48 -9.10
N ALA A 100 -9.65 -11.55 -10.43
CA ALA A 100 -9.57 -10.41 -11.35
C ALA A 100 -10.78 -9.45 -11.30
N SER A 101 -11.73 -9.67 -10.39
CA SER A 101 -12.93 -8.86 -10.22
C SER A 101 -12.65 -7.70 -9.28
N PHE A 102 -12.49 -6.50 -9.84
CA PHE A 102 -12.48 -5.27 -9.08
C PHE A 102 -13.91 -4.92 -8.68
N SER A 103 -14.23 -5.03 -7.39
CA SER A 103 -15.46 -4.51 -6.82
C SER A 103 -15.18 -3.19 -6.10
N VAL A 104 -15.98 -2.15 -6.35
CA VAL A 104 -16.04 -0.94 -5.50
C VAL A 104 -16.78 -1.29 -4.19
N SER A 105 -16.37 -2.38 -3.55
CA SER A 105 -16.85 -2.77 -2.23
C SER A 105 -15.84 -2.26 -1.23
N VAL A 106 -16.26 -1.26 -0.45
CA VAL A 106 -15.53 -0.78 0.70
C VAL A 106 -15.39 -1.96 1.66
N ILE A 107 -14.22 -2.61 1.72
CA ILE A 107 -13.93 -3.54 2.80
C ILE A 107 -13.81 -2.67 4.05
N SER A 108 -14.90 -2.58 4.82
CA SER A 108 -15.05 -1.78 6.04
C SER A 108 -14.33 -2.38 7.26
N GLY A 109 -13.26 -3.15 7.03
CA GLY A 109 -12.46 -3.78 8.07
C GLY A 109 -11.38 -2.83 8.60
N VAL A 110 -11.77 -1.93 9.50
CA VAL A 110 -11.01 -1.41 10.66
C VAL A 110 -9.47 -1.49 10.58
N VAL A 111 -8.83 -0.33 10.44
CA VAL A 111 -7.85 0.33 11.34
C VAL A 111 -7.23 1.44 10.49
N LEU A 112 -7.52 2.70 10.83
CA LEU A 112 -6.96 3.98 10.36
C LEU A 112 -8.08 4.98 10.06
N GLY A 113 -8.68 5.49 11.13
CA GLY A 113 -9.80 6.43 11.09
C GLY A 113 -9.47 7.84 10.63
N GLU A 114 -8.23 8.20 10.25
CA GLU A 114 -7.88 9.63 10.08
C GLU A 114 -6.95 10.01 8.91
N ALA A 115 -6.61 9.12 7.98
CA ALA A 115 -5.84 9.53 6.80
C ALA A 115 -6.79 10.03 5.68
N GLN A 116 -7.16 11.31 5.69
CA GLN A 116 -8.12 11.95 4.79
C GLN A 116 -7.61 12.15 3.33
N ALA A 117 -8.53 11.99 2.35
CA ALA A 117 -8.57 12.51 0.95
C ALA A 117 -7.42 12.15 -0.03
N SER A 118 -7.53 12.11 -1.36
CA SER A 118 -8.60 12.25 -2.36
C SER A 118 -8.10 11.55 -3.65
N VAL A 119 -8.59 10.35 -3.97
CA VAL A 119 -8.49 9.89 -5.36
C VAL A 119 -9.71 10.44 -6.07
N ILE A 120 -9.46 11.39 -6.97
CA ILE A 120 -10.47 11.93 -7.85
C ILE A 120 -10.88 10.82 -8.82
N PHE A 121 -12.05 10.24 -8.63
CA PHE A 121 -12.56 9.27 -9.59
C PHE A 121 -13.10 10.03 -10.81
N PRO A 122 -12.57 9.76 -12.01
CA PRO A 122 -13.01 10.43 -13.23
C PRO A 122 -14.42 10.02 -13.60
N ARG A 123 -15.14 10.95 -14.23
CA ARG A 123 -16.31 10.59 -15.03
C ARG A 123 -15.85 9.76 -16.22
N MET A 124 -16.53 8.66 -16.48
CA MET A 124 -16.24 7.73 -17.57
C MET A 124 -17.33 7.78 -18.63
N GLU A 125 -16.95 7.46 -19.87
CA GLU A 125 -17.87 7.32 -21.00
C GLU A 125 -17.71 5.95 -21.65
N ARG A 126 -18.62 5.62 -22.55
CA ARG A 126 -18.53 4.39 -23.33
C ARG A 126 -17.23 4.34 -24.13
N GLY A 127 -16.60 3.17 -24.13
CA GLY A 127 -15.33 2.89 -24.80
C GLY A 127 -14.11 3.39 -24.04
N TRP A 128 -14.27 4.10 -22.93
CA TRP A 128 -13.14 4.57 -22.13
C TRP A 128 -12.60 3.44 -21.25
N SER A 129 -11.38 3.66 -20.74
CA SER A 129 -10.77 2.81 -19.72
C SER A 129 -10.20 3.63 -18.57
N TYR A 130 -10.17 3.03 -17.39
CA TYR A 130 -9.59 3.62 -16.19
C TYR A 130 -8.60 2.65 -15.57
N GLU A 131 -7.32 3.03 -15.55
CA GLU A 131 -6.26 2.26 -14.91
C GLU A 131 -5.97 2.81 -13.52
N ILE A 132 -5.97 1.93 -12.52
CA ILE A 132 -5.58 2.24 -11.15
C ILE A 132 -4.28 1.51 -10.87
N ILE A 133 -3.25 2.26 -10.50
CA ILE A 133 -1.91 1.77 -10.19
C ILE A 133 -1.70 1.92 -8.69
N PHE A 134 -1.33 0.83 -8.02
CA PHE A 134 -0.95 0.78 -6.62
C PHE A 134 0.55 0.57 -6.51
N GLU A 135 1.25 1.52 -5.89
CA GLU A 135 2.67 1.44 -5.58
C GLU A 135 2.85 1.46 -4.07
N TYR A 136 3.72 0.59 -3.57
CA TYR A 136 4.06 0.49 -2.16
C TYR A 136 5.57 0.56 -2.00
N ASP A 137 6.04 1.42 -1.09
CA ASP A 137 7.44 1.50 -0.65
C ASP A 137 7.45 1.31 0.87
N PHE A 138 7.88 0.14 1.30
CA PHE A 138 7.97 -0.24 2.69
C PHE A 138 9.41 -0.12 3.16
N SER A 139 9.60 0.49 4.33
CA SER A 139 10.89 0.54 5.01
C SER A 139 10.75 0.16 6.47
N TRP A 140 11.60 -0.77 6.91
CA TRP A 140 11.68 -1.26 8.28
C TRP A 140 13.11 -1.35 8.78
N SER A 141 13.28 -1.04 10.06
CA SER A 141 14.51 -1.15 10.84
C SER A 141 14.13 -1.47 12.29
N PRO A 142 14.88 -2.34 12.99
CA PRO A 142 14.66 -2.59 14.41
C PRO A 142 15.15 -1.43 15.29
N HIS A 143 15.92 -0.49 14.75
CA HIS A 143 16.54 0.57 15.54
C HIS A 143 15.57 1.76 15.76
N PRO A 144 15.42 2.24 17.01
CA PRO A 144 14.39 3.23 17.41
C PRO A 144 14.38 4.57 16.68
N PHE A 145 15.50 4.98 16.05
CA PHE A 145 15.60 6.28 15.38
C PHE A 145 15.35 6.20 13.87
N PHE A 146 15.14 5.00 13.33
CA PHE A 146 14.79 4.83 11.93
C PHE A 146 13.27 4.74 11.80
N GLY A 147 12.70 5.61 10.95
CA GLY A 147 11.26 5.64 10.70
C GLY A 147 10.78 4.40 9.97
N ASN A 148 10.07 3.55 10.69
CA ASN A 148 9.36 2.39 10.17
C ASN A 148 8.05 2.84 9.51
N ARG A 149 7.96 2.72 8.19
CA ARG A 149 6.85 3.29 7.42
C ARG A 149 6.49 2.49 6.18
N LEU A 150 5.26 2.68 5.74
CA LEU A 150 4.75 2.32 4.43
C LEU A 150 4.36 3.61 3.70
N ILE A 151 4.89 3.80 2.49
CA ILE A 151 4.43 4.82 1.56
C ILE A 151 3.58 4.12 0.51
N GLN A 152 2.33 4.54 0.38
CA GLN A 152 1.42 4.07 -0.66
C GLN A 152 1.18 5.19 -1.66
N THR A 153 1.42 4.94 -2.93
CA THR A 153 1.03 5.82 -4.02
C THR A 153 -0.04 5.14 -4.85
N ILE A 154 -1.16 5.83 -5.07
CA ILE A 154 -2.23 5.38 -5.95
C ILE A 154 -2.32 6.36 -7.10
N THR A 155 -2.17 5.88 -8.33
CA THR A 155 -2.30 6.68 -9.54
C THR A 155 -3.47 6.18 -10.36
N GLY A 156 -4.41 7.07 -10.70
CA GLY A 156 -5.50 6.80 -11.63
C GLY A 156 -5.20 7.42 -13.00
N ILE A 157 -5.47 6.69 -14.07
CA ILE A 157 -5.28 7.13 -15.45
C ILE A 157 -6.55 6.81 -16.24
N SER A 158 -7.25 7.85 -16.71
CA SER A 158 -8.37 7.72 -17.64
C SER A 158 -7.87 7.80 -19.06
N ARG A 159 -8.33 6.88 -19.92
CA ARG A 159 -8.07 6.92 -21.35
C ARG A 159 -9.38 6.91 -22.12
N ASP A 160 -9.46 7.72 -23.17
CA ASP A 160 -10.61 7.76 -24.05
C ASP A 160 -10.69 6.52 -24.95
N HIS A 161 -11.68 6.49 -25.84
CA HIS A 161 -11.91 5.41 -26.81
C HIS A 161 -10.77 5.22 -27.82
N GLN A 162 -9.85 6.19 -27.96
CA GLN A 162 -8.65 6.10 -28.80
C GLN A 162 -7.42 5.68 -27.99
N GLY A 163 -7.56 5.47 -26.67
CA GLY A 163 -6.47 5.17 -25.76
C GLY A 163 -5.66 6.41 -25.34
N LYS A 164 -6.10 7.62 -25.67
CA LYS A 164 -5.43 8.86 -25.27
C LYS A 164 -5.73 9.17 -23.82
N GLU A 165 -4.69 9.51 -23.05
CA GLU A 165 -4.84 9.92 -21.65
C GLU A 165 -5.63 11.23 -21.55
N VAL A 166 -6.73 11.19 -20.81
CA VAL A 166 -7.65 12.32 -20.61
C VAL A 166 -7.46 12.93 -19.22
N LEU A 167 -7.21 12.08 -18.21
CA LEU A 167 -6.97 12.52 -16.85
C LEU A 167 -5.95 11.59 -16.19
N VAL A 168 -4.98 12.20 -15.51
CA VAL A 168 -4.05 11.49 -14.63
C VAL A 168 -4.15 12.14 -13.25
N ASN A 169 -4.36 11.34 -12.23
CA ASN A 169 -4.31 11.79 -10.86
C ASN A 169 -3.47 10.83 -10.02
N SER A 170 -2.78 11.38 -9.02
CA SER A 170 -1.98 10.57 -8.11
C SER A 170 -2.16 11.09 -6.70
N ASN A 171 -2.25 10.15 -5.76
CA ASN A 171 -2.26 10.45 -4.34
C ASN A 171 -1.21 9.59 -3.65
N THR A 172 -0.41 10.20 -2.78
CA THR A 172 0.61 9.51 -1.99
C THR A 172 0.31 9.69 -0.52
N GLN A 173 0.13 8.58 0.18
CA GLN A 173 -0.09 8.53 1.61
C GLN A 173 1.08 7.85 2.32
N LYS A 174 1.38 8.34 3.52
CA LYS A 174 2.44 7.82 4.37
C LYS A 174 1.81 7.29 5.65
N TYR A 175 2.13 6.05 5.98
CA TYR A 175 1.65 5.36 7.17
C TYR A 175 2.85 4.95 8.01
N ASP A 176 2.83 5.30 9.29
CA ASP A 176 3.78 4.72 10.23
C ASP A 176 3.34 3.26 10.51
N LEU A 177 4.30 2.34 10.64
CA LEU A 177 3.95 0.91 10.74
C LEU A 177 3.21 0.54 12.03
N ASP A 178 3.32 1.36 13.07
CA ASP A 178 2.58 1.23 14.34
C ASP A 178 1.09 1.58 14.21
N GLN A 179 0.73 2.36 13.18
CA GLN A 179 -0.66 2.71 12.87
C GLN A 179 -1.35 1.65 12.00
N LEU A 180 -0.60 0.69 11.46
CA LEU A 180 -1.10 -0.39 10.61
C LEU A 180 -1.23 -1.69 11.40
N PRO A 181 -2.18 -2.57 11.05
CA PRO A 181 -2.17 -3.95 11.52
C PRO A 181 -0.82 -4.63 11.26
N ASP A 182 -0.38 -5.44 12.23
CA ASP A 182 0.90 -6.13 12.19
C ASP A 182 1.12 -6.86 10.87
N GLY A 183 2.23 -6.54 10.19
CA GLY A 183 2.63 -7.20 8.95
C GLY A 183 1.88 -6.75 7.70
N LEU A 184 0.84 -5.91 7.79
CA LEU A 184 0.08 -5.43 6.63
C LEU A 184 0.95 -4.67 5.64
N GLY A 185 1.73 -3.69 6.11
CA GLY A 185 2.59 -2.89 5.22
C GLY A 185 3.63 -3.75 4.48
N ARG A 186 4.16 -4.77 5.15
CA ARG A 186 5.07 -5.74 4.52
C ARG A 186 4.34 -6.60 3.50
N LEU A 187 3.14 -7.10 3.82
CA LEU A 187 2.34 -7.93 2.93
C LEU A 187 2.02 -7.18 1.63
N LEU A 188 1.61 -5.92 1.75
CA LEU A 188 1.34 -5.06 0.59
C LEU A 188 2.60 -4.87 -0.25
N ALA A 189 3.72 -4.47 0.35
CA ALA A 189 4.96 -4.19 -0.36
C ALA A 189 5.75 -5.42 -0.85
N SER A 190 5.44 -6.62 -0.35
CA SER A 190 6.03 -7.90 -0.80
C SER A 190 5.11 -8.67 -1.75
N SER A 191 3.91 -8.16 -1.99
CA SER A 191 2.99 -8.79 -2.92
C SER A 191 3.60 -8.81 -4.33
N PRO A 192 3.48 -9.93 -5.06
CA PRO A 192 3.92 -9.98 -6.45
C PRO A 192 3.19 -8.91 -7.26
N PRO A 193 3.89 -8.16 -8.14
CA PRO A 193 3.25 -7.27 -9.09
C PRO A 193 2.14 -7.98 -9.85
N LYS A 194 0.93 -7.42 -9.82
CA LYS A 194 -0.20 -7.91 -10.63
C LYS A 194 -0.60 -6.81 -11.60
N VAL A 195 -0.75 -7.17 -12.87
CA VAL A 195 -1.38 -6.33 -13.90
C VAL A 195 -2.60 -7.09 -14.39
N THR A 196 -3.76 -6.48 -14.27
CA THR A 196 -5.03 -7.14 -14.56
C THR A 196 -5.98 -6.18 -15.24
N SER A 197 -6.96 -6.72 -15.96
CA SER A 197 -8.00 -5.93 -16.61
C SER A 197 -9.36 -6.58 -16.39
N SER A 198 -10.40 -5.77 -16.22
CA SER A 198 -11.78 -6.26 -16.18
C SER A 198 -12.74 -5.33 -16.91
N VAL A 199 -13.87 -5.89 -17.32
CA VAL A 199 -15.00 -5.12 -17.83
C VAL A 199 -15.85 -4.72 -16.63
N TYR A 200 -16.11 -3.43 -16.48
CA TYR A 200 -16.98 -2.96 -15.42
C TYR A 200 -18.45 -3.26 -15.78
N SER A 201 -19.16 -3.94 -14.87
CA SER A 201 -20.54 -4.41 -15.05
C SER A 201 -21.47 -3.89 -13.96
#